data_AF-A0A136M3L3-F1
#
_entry.id   AF-A0A136M3L3-F1
#
_cell.length_a   1.000
_cell.length_b   1.000
_cell.length_c   1.000
_cell.angle_alpha   90.00
_cell.angle_beta   90.00
_cell.angle_gamma   90.00
#
_symmetry.space_group_name_H-M   'P 1'
#
loop_
_entity.id
_entity.type
_entity.pdbx_description
1 polymer ?
#
loop_
_entity_poly.entity_id
_entity_poly.type
_entity_poly.pdbx_seq_one_letter_code
_entity_poly.pdbx_strand_id
1 'polypeptide(L)'
;MDAAIAYVREIAELFPAETRFKLITNDFAPFSNSFKSKAEILDQLSQIRFSSTARTATEIIKRIGDANNTVFWISDFQQSTFGEPLVLDSAWNIRLVPVAFNAISNVYVDSVYLTNPFIIGGEKNSIQVRLRNSGSKAIEGLVSRLSINGVQAATSSITIQPNSSAETLFDLSRGLQGNNKAVFSFSDFPVSFDNEFFFTLNYTGRLRVVELKSQPGITHVEQVYGNKQLFDLKSYTTANVDYSAFADANLLVLNGINQIDQSLGTALRQYLDNQGVLLVFPGTEPDVKSYQNLLALPMLTKTNGGISMPMNKPDFSQSVF
;
A
#
# COMPACT_ATOMS: atom_id res chain seq x y z
N MET A 1 -22.20 26.51 2.06
CA MET A 1 -22.68 27.75 2.71
C MET A 1 -23.15 28.76 1.67
N ASP A 2 -22.33 29.11 0.68
CA ASP A 2 -22.71 30.11 -0.35
C ASP A 2 -24.00 29.75 -1.11
N ALA A 3 -24.15 28.49 -1.52
CA ALA A 3 -25.39 28.01 -2.15
C ALA A 3 -26.63 28.19 -1.24
N ALA A 4 -26.49 27.90 0.06
CA ALA A 4 -27.58 28.10 1.01
C ALA A 4 -27.93 29.59 1.20
N ILE A 5 -26.93 30.47 1.24
CA ILE A 5 -27.14 31.93 1.30
C ILE A 5 -27.86 32.44 0.05
N ALA A 6 -27.48 31.95 -1.13
CA ALA A 6 -28.16 32.29 -2.39
C ALA A 6 -29.65 31.88 -2.34
N TYR A 7 -29.96 30.65 -1.91
CA TYR A 7 -31.35 30.22 -1.75
C TYR A 7 -32.16 31.08 -0.77
N VAL A 8 -31.58 31.48 0.37
CA VAL A 8 -32.31 32.39 1.28
C VAL A 8 -32.63 33.72 0.62
N ARG A 9 -31.71 34.27 -0.19
CA ARG A 9 -31.95 35.53 -0.93
C ARG A 9 -33.07 35.38 -1.95
N GLU A 10 -33.02 34.34 -2.76
CA GLU A 10 -34.05 34.03 -3.76
C GLU A 10 -35.42 33.84 -3.10
N ILE A 11 -35.48 33.06 -2.00
CA ILE A 11 -36.73 32.86 -1.26
C ILE A 11 -37.27 34.19 -0.74
N ALA A 12 -36.43 35.02 -0.11
CA ALA A 12 -36.85 36.32 0.41
C ALA A 12 -37.31 37.30 -0.70
N GLU A 13 -36.91 37.09 -1.95
CA GLU A 13 -37.36 37.87 -3.10
C GLU A 13 -38.74 37.47 -3.63
N LEU A 14 -39.16 36.23 -3.41
CA LEU A 14 -40.46 35.71 -3.87
C LEU A 14 -41.65 36.21 -3.03
N PHE A 15 -41.40 36.81 -1.86
CA PHE A 15 -42.44 37.26 -0.94
C PHE A 15 -42.62 38.80 -0.96
N PRO A 16 -43.83 39.31 -0.65
CA PRO A 16 -44.09 40.73 -0.51
C PRO A 16 -43.20 41.43 0.52
N ALA A 17 -42.99 42.74 0.35
CA ALA A 17 -42.05 43.53 1.16
C ALA A 17 -42.42 43.60 2.66
N GLU A 18 -43.71 43.48 2.97
CA GLU A 18 -44.26 43.45 4.33
C GLU A 18 -44.08 42.11 5.05
N THR A 19 -43.65 41.07 4.33
CA THR A 19 -43.43 39.74 4.90
C THR A 19 -42.33 39.80 5.96
N ARG A 20 -42.60 39.17 7.11
CA ARG A 20 -41.65 39.03 8.20
C ARG A 20 -41.08 37.61 8.22
N PHE A 21 -39.77 37.50 8.36
CA PHE A 21 -39.05 36.24 8.32
C PHE A 21 -38.34 35.96 9.64
N LYS A 22 -38.13 34.68 9.95
CA LYS A 22 -37.30 34.22 11.07
C LYS A 22 -36.21 33.34 10.50
N LEU A 23 -34.95 33.75 10.63
CA LEU A 23 -33.80 32.99 10.16
C LEU A 23 -33.22 32.14 11.28
N ILE A 24 -33.24 30.82 11.12
CA ILE A 24 -32.70 29.86 12.08
C ILE A 24 -31.44 29.22 11.48
N THR A 25 -30.33 29.26 12.22
CA THR A 25 -29.08 28.57 11.89
C THR A 25 -28.78 27.48 12.92
N ASN A 26 -27.82 26.58 12.67
CA ASN A 26 -27.46 25.51 13.62
C ASN A 26 -26.96 26.01 14.98
N ASP A 27 -26.47 27.25 15.04
CA ASP A 27 -26.03 27.90 16.28
C ASP A 27 -27.19 28.34 17.17
N PHE A 28 -28.42 28.35 16.65
CA PHE A 28 -29.61 28.86 17.34
C PHE A 28 -29.40 30.25 17.97
N ALA A 29 -28.64 31.09 17.26
CA ALA A 29 -28.22 32.40 17.72
C ALA A 29 -29.41 33.29 18.16
N PRO A 30 -29.21 34.25 19.08
CA PRO A 30 -30.30 35.07 19.63
C PRO A 30 -31.12 35.82 18.58
N PHE A 31 -30.51 36.17 17.45
CA PHE A 31 -31.21 36.84 16.37
C PHE A 31 -32.30 35.99 15.70
N SER A 32 -32.23 34.67 15.85
CA SER A 32 -33.24 33.73 15.37
C SER A 32 -34.51 33.75 16.21
N ASN A 33 -34.59 34.52 17.30
CA ASN A 33 -35.76 34.56 18.18
C ASN A 33 -36.86 35.53 17.72
N SER A 34 -36.57 36.47 16.82
CA SER A 34 -37.51 37.50 16.40
C SER A 34 -37.76 37.46 14.90
N PHE A 35 -38.97 37.89 14.52
CA PHE A 35 -39.32 38.16 13.13
C PHE A 35 -38.65 39.45 12.65
N LYS A 36 -38.16 39.43 11.41
CA LYS A 36 -37.36 40.50 10.79
C LYS A 36 -37.86 40.81 9.39
N SER A 37 -37.65 42.05 8.95
CA SER A 37 -37.89 42.45 7.56
C SER A 37 -36.90 41.77 6.60
N LYS A 38 -37.23 41.77 5.31
CA LYS A 38 -36.32 41.32 4.25
C LYS A 38 -34.94 41.99 4.33
N ALA A 39 -34.88 43.31 4.52
CA ALA A 39 -33.62 44.06 4.58
C ALA A 39 -32.74 43.60 5.75
N GLU A 40 -33.33 43.37 6.93
CA GLU A 40 -32.62 42.87 8.10
C GLU A 40 -32.08 41.46 7.88
N ILE A 41 -32.84 40.57 7.22
CA ILE A 41 -32.36 39.21 6.92
C ILE A 41 -31.15 39.25 5.99
N LEU A 42 -31.18 40.09 4.96
CA LEU A 42 -30.08 40.22 4.00
C LEU A 42 -28.79 40.73 4.68
N ASP A 43 -28.91 41.69 5.59
CA ASP A 43 -27.78 42.15 6.41
C ASP A 43 -27.22 41.01 7.27
N GLN A 44 -28.09 40.24 7.91
CA GLN A 44 -27.67 39.10 8.73
C GLN A 44 -26.99 37.99 7.96
N LEU A 45 -27.43 37.69 6.73
CA LEU A 45 -26.78 36.70 5.88
C LEU A 45 -25.30 37.03 5.64
N SER A 46 -24.92 38.31 5.61
CA SER A 46 -23.51 38.74 5.48
C SER A 46 -22.66 38.45 6.74
N GLN A 47 -23.32 38.30 7.89
CA GLN A 47 -22.68 38.08 9.19
C GLN A 47 -22.59 36.61 9.58
N ILE A 48 -23.30 35.72 8.89
CA ILE A 48 -23.23 34.27 9.16
C ILE A 48 -21.80 33.77 8.91
N ARG A 49 -21.35 32.83 9.75
CA ARG A 49 -20.07 32.13 9.64
C ARG A 49 -20.31 30.64 9.70
N PHE A 50 -19.32 29.86 9.28
CA PHE A 50 -19.35 28.41 9.45
C PHE A 50 -19.40 28.05 10.94
N SER A 51 -20.23 27.07 11.26
CA SER A 51 -20.35 26.47 12.58
C SER A 51 -20.00 24.99 12.50
N SER A 52 -19.31 24.48 13.52
CA SER A 52 -19.06 23.05 13.71
C SER A 52 -20.25 22.32 14.36
N THR A 53 -21.31 23.04 14.72
CA THR A 53 -22.48 22.47 15.39
C THR A 53 -23.40 21.81 14.36
N ALA A 54 -23.60 20.49 14.50
CA ALA A 54 -24.65 19.76 13.81
C ALA A 54 -25.93 19.73 14.67
N ARG A 55 -27.09 19.77 14.02
CA ARG A 55 -28.41 19.67 14.67
C ARG A 55 -29.25 18.62 14.00
N THR A 56 -29.90 17.80 14.82
CA THR A 56 -30.86 16.80 14.34
C THR A 56 -32.15 17.45 13.88
N ALA A 57 -32.89 16.72 13.07
CA ALA A 57 -34.16 17.17 12.54
C ALA A 57 -35.18 17.52 13.64
N THR A 58 -35.23 16.72 14.71
CA THR A 58 -36.08 16.92 15.89
C THR A 58 -35.73 18.21 16.65
N GLU A 59 -34.44 18.52 16.81
CA GLU A 59 -34.01 19.76 17.48
C GLU A 59 -34.44 21.00 16.70
N ILE A 60 -34.35 20.95 15.36
CA ILE A 60 -34.73 22.06 14.48
C ILE A 60 -36.24 22.30 14.54
N ILE A 61 -37.06 21.25 14.44
CA ILE A 61 -38.52 21.36 14.54
C ILE A 61 -38.93 21.91 15.91
N LYS A 62 -38.33 21.40 16.99
CA LYS A 62 -38.57 21.92 18.35
C LYS A 62 -38.20 23.41 18.47
N ARG A 63 -37.14 23.85 17.78
CA ARG A 63 -36.71 25.26 17.76
C ARG A 63 -37.66 26.16 16.97
N ILE A 64 -38.26 25.66 15.89
CA ILE A 64 -39.27 26.38 15.11
C ILE A 64 -40.51 26.60 15.97
N GLY A 65 -41.00 25.54 16.62
CA GLY A 65 -42.02 25.57 17.69
C GLY A 65 -43.45 25.93 17.27
N ASP A 66 -43.66 26.47 16.06
CA ASP A 66 -44.96 26.90 15.54
C ASP A 66 -45.19 26.37 14.11
N ALA A 67 -46.23 25.55 13.96
CA ALA A 67 -46.61 24.92 12.70
C ALA A 67 -47.36 25.86 11.73
N ASN A 68 -47.83 27.02 12.21
CA ASN A 68 -48.62 27.96 11.39
C ASN A 68 -47.79 28.71 10.33
N ASN A 69 -46.46 28.63 10.41
CA ASN A 69 -45.56 29.31 9.49
C ASN A 69 -45.11 28.38 8.36
N THR A 70 -44.95 28.94 7.16
CA THR A 70 -44.28 28.23 6.07
C THR A 70 -42.78 28.16 6.36
N VAL A 71 -42.23 26.96 6.48
CA VAL A 71 -40.82 26.72 6.79
C VAL A 71 -40.08 26.34 5.51
N PHE A 72 -39.05 27.09 5.16
CA PHE A 72 -38.08 26.69 4.15
C PHE A 72 -36.85 26.10 4.85
N TRP A 73 -36.64 24.79 4.67
CA TRP A 73 -35.51 24.09 5.26
C TRP A 73 -34.45 23.84 4.22
N ILE A 74 -33.35 24.59 4.32
CA ILE A 74 -32.20 24.50 3.42
C ILE A 74 -31.13 23.64 4.09
N SER A 75 -30.81 22.48 3.51
CA SER A 75 -29.83 21.54 4.07
C SER A 75 -29.31 20.60 2.99
N ASP A 76 -28.16 19.97 3.22
CA ASP A 76 -27.69 18.84 2.41
C ASP A 76 -28.40 17.51 2.76
N PHE A 77 -29.18 17.50 3.83
CA PHE A 77 -29.96 16.35 4.33
C PHE A 77 -29.13 15.08 4.52
N GLN A 78 -27.86 15.23 4.96
CA GLN A 78 -27.01 14.09 5.26
C GLN A 78 -27.61 13.20 6.36
N GLN A 79 -27.73 11.90 6.09
CA GLN A 79 -28.28 10.92 7.03
C GLN A 79 -27.55 10.90 8.38
N SER A 80 -26.23 11.13 8.37
CA SER A 80 -25.37 11.13 9.57
C SER A 80 -25.71 12.25 10.56
N THR A 81 -26.29 13.36 10.10
CA THR A 81 -26.62 14.54 10.93
C THR A 81 -28.11 14.74 11.12
N PHE A 82 -28.92 14.28 10.15
CA PHE A 82 -30.37 14.46 10.17
C PHE A 82 -31.05 13.67 11.30
N GLY A 83 -30.50 12.50 11.66
CA GLY A 83 -31.07 11.61 12.67
C GLY A 83 -32.26 10.82 12.15
N GLU A 84 -33.19 10.47 13.04
CA GLU A 84 -34.38 9.68 12.71
C GLU A 84 -35.34 10.44 11.76
N PRO A 85 -36.06 9.74 10.87
CA PRO A 85 -37.08 10.35 10.02
C PRO A 85 -38.15 11.08 10.84
N LEU A 86 -38.40 12.34 10.50
CA LEU A 86 -39.47 13.14 11.12
C LEU A 86 -40.85 12.64 10.66
N VAL A 87 -41.74 12.39 11.62
CA VAL A 87 -43.18 12.23 11.38
C VAL A 87 -43.87 13.52 11.82
N LEU A 88 -44.28 14.34 10.87
CA LEU A 88 -45.00 15.60 11.10
C LEU A 88 -46.46 15.42 10.69
N ASP A 89 -47.37 16.06 11.42
CA ASP A 89 -48.78 16.13 11.05
C ASP A 89 -49.01 17.10 9.86
N SER A 90 -50.24 17.11 9.33
CA SER A 90 -50.60 17.96 8.19
C SER A 90 -50.69 19.46 8.52
N ALA A 91 -50.51 19.88 9.79
CA ALA A 91 -50.50 21.28 10.15
C ALA A 91 -49.18 21.96 9.74
N TRP A 92 -48.10 21.20 9.58
CA TRP A 92 -46.80 21.72 9.16
C TRP A 92 -46.73 22.00 7.67
N ASN A 93 -46.38 23.23 7.30
CA ASN A 93 -46.11 23.61 5.91
C ASN A 93 -44.60 23.75 5.67
N ILE A 94 -43.90 22.63 5.45
CA ILE A 94 -42.44 22.61 5.22
C ILE A 94 -42.12 22.45 3.73
N ARG A 95 -41.15 23.23 3.25
CA ARG A 95 -40.54 23.14 1.92
C ARG A 95 -39.06 22.81 2.09
N LEU A 96 -38.66 21.62 1.65
CA LEU A 96 -37.26 21.17 1.70
C LEU A 96 -36.51 21.72 0.48
N VAL A 97 -35.35 22.32 0.73
CA VAL A 97 -34.47 22.90 -0.29
C VAL A 97 -33.12 22.19 -0.19
N PRO A 98 -32.91 21.09 -0.93
CA PRO A 98 -31.68 20.32 -0.85
C PRO A 98 -30.50 21.09 -1.45
N VAL A 99 -29.42 21.21 -0.68
CA VAL A 99 -28.14 21.74 -1.13
C VAL A 99 -27.29 20.56 -1.57
N ALA A 100 -27.23 20.31 -2.88
CA ALA A 100 -26.34 19.30 -3.42
C ALA A 100 -24.90 19.81 -3.40
N PHE A 101 -24.00 19.06 -2.76
CA PHE A 101 -22.58 19.19 -3.03
C PHE A 101 -22.27 18.48 -4.34
N ASN A 102 -21.44 19.09 -5.19
CA ASN A 102 -20.86 18.35 -6.30
C ASN A 102 -20.05 17.19 -5.72
N ALA A 103 -20.27 15.97 -6.22
CA ALA A 103 -19.48 14.82 -5.83
C ALA A 103 -17.99 15.16 -5.97
N ILE A 104 -17.27 15.15 -4.85
CA ILE A 104 -15.83 15.35 -4.85
C ILE A 104 -15.26 14.11 -5.54
N SER A 105 -14.71 14.30 -6.75
CA SER A 105 -13.94 13.28 -7.43
C SER A 105 -12.72 12.99 -6.56
N ASN A 106 -12.53 11.74 -6.16
CA ASN A 106 -11.39 11.32 -5.36
C ASN A 106 -10.55 10.33 -6.16
N VAL A 107 -9.24 10.53 -6.12
CA VAL A 107 -8.24 9.54 -6.53
C VAL A 107 -7.58 8.98 -5.29
N TYR A 108 -7.41 7.67 -5.27
CA TYR A 108 -6.64 7.01 -4.22
C TYR A 108 -5.80 5.88 -4.80
N VAL A 109 -4.75 5.54 -4.06
CA VAL A 109 -3.90 4.38 -4.35
C VAL A 109 -4.65 3.13 -3.89
N ASP A 110 -4.93 2.23 -4.83
CA ASP A 110 -5.57 0.95 -4.57
C ASP A 110 -4.53 -0.09 -4.14
N SER A 111 -3.43 -0.18 -4.90
CA SER A 111 -2.34 -1.10 -4.60
C SER A 111 -1.00 -0.63 -5.16
N VAL A 112 0.08 -1.05 -4.49
CA VAL A 112 1.47 -0.86 -4.91
C VAL A 112 2.17 -2.20 -4.76
N TYR A 113 2.74 -2.71 -5.84
CA TYR A 113 3.43 -4.00 -5.83
C TYR A 113 4.59 -4.01 -6.83
N LEU A 114 5.55 -4.91 -6.59
CA LEU A 114 6.64 -5.15 -7.52
C LEU A 114 6.16 -6.09 -8.64
N THR A 115 6.64 -5.88 -9.85
CA THR A 115 6.40 -6.80 -10.97
C THR A 115 7.11 -8.14 -10.79
N ASN A 116 8.24 -8.14 -10.08
CA ASN A 116 8.94 -9.33 -9.61
C ASN A 116 8.99 -9.29 -8.08
N PRO A 117 8.58 -10.36 -7.36
CA PRO A 117 8.53 -10.36 -5.89
C PRO A 117 9.87 -10.02 -5.21
N PHE A 118 11.00 -10.15 -5.92
CA PHE A 118 12.32 -9.92 -5.36
C PHE A 118 13.10 -8.82 -6.08
N ILE A 119 13.66 -7.91 -5.29
CA ILE A 119 14.64 -6.93 -5.77
C ILE A 119 16.04 -7.45 -5.48
N ILE A 120 16.51 -8.40 -6.30
CA ILE A 120 17.85 -8.98 -6.22
C ILE A 120 18.77 -8.34 -7.27
N GLY A 121 20.03 -8.12 -6.88
CA GLY A 121 21.20 -7.85 -7.72
C GLY A 121 20.98 -7.68 -9.24
N GLY A 122 21.11 -6.45 -9.74
CA GLY A 122 21.33 -6.18 -11.18
C GLY A 122 20.13 -6.27 -12.13
N GLU A 123 19.03 -6.92 -11.75
CA GLU A 123 17.83 -6.98 -12.59
C GLU A 123 17.08 -5.64 -12.64
N LYS A 124 16.45 -5.37 -13.79
CA LYS A 124 15.48 -4.28 -13.91
C LYS A 124 14.23 -4.70 -13.16
N ASN A 125 14.00 -4.07 -12.01
CA ASN A 125 12.75 -4.19 -11.27
C ASN A 125 11.88 -2.96 -11.52
N SER A 126 10.57 -3.16 -11.49
CA SER A 126 9.62 -2.09 -11.63
C SER A 126 8.50 -2.22 -10.59
N ILE A 127 7.98 -1.06 -10.19
CA ILE A 127 6.83 -0.97 -9.29
C ILE A 127 5.62 -0.64 -10.12
N GLN A 128 4.56 -1.40 -9.92
CA GLN A 128 3.25 -1.11 -10.45
C GLN A 128 2.42 -0.43 -9.37
N VAL A 129 1.81 0.69 -9.74
CA VAL A 129 0.91 1.43 -8.88
C VAL A 129 -0.45 1.48 -9.55
N ARG A 130 -1.46 0.97 -8.85
CA ARG A 130 -2.85 1.03 -9.28
C ARG A 130 -3.55 2.18 -8.59
N LEU A 131 -4.11 3.07 -9.39
CA LEU A 131 -4.91 4.20 -8.93
C LEU A 131 -6.38 3.95 -9.25
N ARG A 132 -7.27 4.45 -8.40
CA ARG A 132 -8.71 4.35 -8.60
C ARG A 132 -9.34 5.73 -8.52
N ASN A 133 -10.19 6.02 -9.49
CA ASN A 133 -11.02 7.22 -9.56
C ASN A 133 -12.44 6.84 -9.14
N SER A 134 -12.93 7.37 -8.02
CA SER A 134 -14.33 7.21 -7.59
C SER A 134 -15.24 8.35 -8.07
N GLY A 135 -14.72 9.27 -8.87
CA GLY A 135 -15.46 10.37 -9.45
C GLY A 135 -16.25 9.98 -10.70
N SER A 136 -17.24 10.82 -11.01
CA SER A 136 -18.08 10.71 -12.21
C SER A 136 -17.45 11.33 -13.47
N LYS A 137 -16.27 11.96 -13.34
CA LYS A 137 -15.52 12.57 -14.44
C LYS A 137 -14.18 11.87 -14.63
N ALA A 138 -13.69 11.86 -15.87
CA ALA A 138 -12.36 11.37 -16.17
C ALA A 138 -11.31 12.33 -15.59
N ILE A 139 -10.19 11.78 -15.16
CA ILE A 139 -9.04 12.54 -14.70
C ILE A 139 -7.97 12.36 -15.74
N GLU A 140 -7.70 13.42 -16.49
CA GLU A 140 -6.78 13.39 -17.62
C GLU A 140 -5.39 13.84 -17.19
N GLY A 141 -4.39 13.03 -17.53
CA GLY A 141 -2.99 13.40 -17.38
C GLY A 141 -2.53 13.63 -15.93
N LEU A 142 -3.08 12.89 -14.97
CA LEU A 142 -2.69 12.97 -13.56
C LEU A 142 -1.18 12.73 -13.41
N VAL A 143 -0.46 13.75 -12.95
CA VAL A 143 0.99 13.65 -12.75
C VAL A 143 1.25 12.92 -11.43
N SER A 144 1.98 11.81 -11.55
CA SER A 144 2.38 10.94 -10.46
C SER A 144 3.90 10.86 -10.38
N ARG A 145 4.41 10.68 -9.17
CA ARG A 145 5.83 10.72 -8.83
C ARG A 145 6.16 9.60 -7.85
N LEU A 146 7.26 8.90 -8.12
CA LEU A 146 7.89 7.99 -7.19
C LEU A 146 9.19 8.62 -6.66
N SER A 147 9.34 8.68 -5.34
CA SER A 147 10.56 9.12 -4.67
C SER A 147 11.13 7.99 -3.82
N ILE A 148 12.45 7.81 -3.84
CA ILE A 148 13.17 6.80 -3.07
C ILE A 148 14.27 7.49 -2.27
N ASN A 149 14.34 7.24 -0.96
CA ASN A 149 15.25 7.87 -0.01
C ASN A 149 15.28 9.41 -0.11
N GLY A 150 14.11 10.01 -0.37
CA GLY A 150 13.95 11.46 -0.52
C GLY A 150 14.35 12.03 -1.89
N VAL A 151 14.84 11.21 -2.81
CA VAL A 151 15.19 11.61 -4.18
C VAL A 151 14.10 11.16 -5.14
N GLN A 152 13.66 12.05 -6.02
CA GLN A 152 12.70 11.69 -7.08
C GLN A 152 13.34 10.64 -8.00
N ALA A 153 12.76 9.44 -8.04
CA ALA A 153 13.23 8.34 -8.87
C ALA A 153 12.62 8.39 -10.28
N ALA A 154 11.31 8.66 -10.37
CA ALA A 154 10.59 8.68 -11.64
C ALA A 154 9.28 9.48 -11.56
N THR A 155 8.75 9.87 -12.72
CA THR A 155 7.46 10.55 -12.89
C THR A 155 6.70 9.96 -14.07
N SER A 156 5.38 9.89 -13.95
CA SER A 156 4.49 9.40 -15.00
C SER A 156 3.20 10.20 -15.03
N SER A 157 2.54 10.23 -16.19
CA SER A 157 1.22 10.86 -16.36
C SER A 157 0.22 9.78 -16.75
N ILE A 158 -0.93 9.76 -16.08
CA ILE A 158 -1.94 8.72 -16.28
C ILE A 158 -3.34 9.32 -16.37
N THR A 159 -4.15 8.79 -17.28
CA THR A 159 -5.57 9.12 -17.39
C THR A 159 -6.40 8.01 -16.75
N ILE A 160 -7.31 8.39 -15.85
CA ILE A 160 -8.19 7.45 -15.14
C ILE A 160 -9.65 7.77 -15.51
N GLN A 161 -10.35 6.79 -16.08
CA GLN A 161 -11.75 6.94 -16.48
C GLN A 161 -12.68 7.04 -15.25
N PRO A 162 -13.91 7.56 -15.41
CA PRO A 162 -14.88 7.64 -14.31
C PRO A 162 -15.14 6.26 -13.70
N ASN A 163 -15.21 6.18 -12.37
CA ASN A 163 -15.46 4.95 -11.62
C ASN A 163 -14.55 3.76 -12.02
N SER A 164 -13.34 4.04 -12.51
CA SER A 164 -12.39 3.03 -13.01
C SER A 164 -11.07 3.05 -12.24
N SER A 165 -10.24 2.03 -12.51
CA SER A 165 -8.83 2.03 -12.15
C SER A 165 -7.96 2.23 -13.38
N ALA A 166 -6.73 2.69 -13.15
CA ALA A 166 -5.67 2.68 -14.13
C ALA A 166 -4.33 2.39 -13.44
N GLU A 167 -3.38 1.84 -14.17
CA GLU A 167 -2.08 1.42 -13.63
C GLU A 167 -0.95 2.19 -14.30
N THR A 168 0.06 2.52 -13.51
CA THR A 168 1.31 3.13 -13.98
C THR A 168 2.49 2.30 -13.49
N LEU A 169 3.54 2.29 -14.29
CA LEU A 169 4.76 1.52 -14.03
C LEU A 169 5.93 2.47 -13.80
N PHE A 170 6.71 2.21 -12.76
CA PHE A 170 7.93 2.92 -12.45
C PHE A 170 9.12 1.98 -12.41
N ASP A 171 10.08 2.16 -13.32
CA ASP A 171 11.34 1.44 -13.28
C ASP A 171 12.18 1.90 -12.07
N LEU A 172 12.69 0.95 -11.31
CA LEU A 172 13.56 1.22 -10.17
C LEU A 172 14.98 1.50 -10.65
N SER A 173 15.58 2.56 -10.10
CA SER A 173 16.97 2.91 -10.34
C SER A 173 17.92 1.84 -9.78
N ARG A 174 19.06 1.66 -10.45
CA ARG A 174 20.17 0.83 -9.93
C ARG A 174 20.76 1.46 -8.67
N GLY A 175 21.32 0.63 -7.79
CA GLY A 175 22.08 1.09 -6.61
C GLY A 175 21.28 1.20 -5.31
N LEU A 176 20.06 0.64 -5.26
CA LEU A 176 19.36 0.42 -3.99
C LEU A 176 20.17 -0.52 -3.10
N GLN A 177 20.13 -0.30 -1.78
CA GLN A 177 20.79 -1.15 -0.80
C GLN A 177 19.91 -1.28 0.44
N GLY A 178 19.80 -2.49 1.00
CA GLY A 178 19.03 -2.75 2.22
C GLY A 178 17.62 -2.18 2.16
N ASN A 179 17.20 -1.52 3.24
CA ASN A 179 15.86 -0.92 3.32
C ASN A 179 15.86 0.49 2.73
N ASN A 180 14.99 0.72 1.74
CA ASN A 180 14.84 1.99 1.06
C ASN A 180 13.44 2.55 1.32
N LYS A 181 13.36 3.79 1.81
CA LYS A 181 12.08 4.48 2.03
C LYS A 181 11.55 4.95 0.68
N ALA A 182 10.34 4.55 0.32
CA ALA A 182 9.69 4.96 -0.91
C ALA A 182 8.39 5.73 -0.63
N VAL A 183 8.13 6.72 -1.48
CA VAL A 183 6.92 7.54 -1.44
C VAL A 183 6.38 7.67 -2.85
N PHE A 184 5.17 7.17 -3.06
CA PHE A 184 4.41 7.46 -4.26
C PHE A 184 3.51 8.66 -3.98
N SER A 185 3.47 9.64 -4.89
CA SER A 185 2.66 10.84 -4.73
C SER A 185 2.02 11.27 -6.04
N PHE A 186 0.88 11.93 -5.97
CA PHE A 186 0.23 12.54 -7.14
C PHE A 186 -0.35 13.91 -6.81
N SER A 187 -0.48 14.76 -7.82
CA SER A 187 -1.06 16.10 -7.66
C SER A 187 -2.43 16.14 -8.32
N ASP A 188 -3.48 16.15 -7.51
CA ASP A 188 -4.86 16.37 -7.96
C ASP A 188 -5.27 17.82 -7.68
N PHE A 189 -6.00 18.43 -8.62
CA PHE A 189 -6.52 19.79 -8.51
C PHE A 189 -8.06 19.73 -8.48
N PRO A 190 -8.74 20.49 -7.61
CA PRO A 190 -8.25 21.57 -6.75
C PRO A 190 -7.97 21.17 -5.29
N VAL A 191 -8.15 19.90 -4.90
CA VAL A 191 -7.95 19.43 -3.52
C VAL A 191 -6.65 18.64 -3.45
N SER A 192 -5.64 19.20 -2.79
CA SER A 192 -4.27 18.66 -2.72
C SER A 192 -3.89 18.05 -1.37
N PHE A 193 -4.85 17.49 -0.63
CA PHE A 193 -4.60 16.91 0.71
C PHE A 193 -4.20 15.43 0.65
N ASP A 194 -3.11 15.08 1.34
CA ASP A 194 -2.59 13.72 1.65
C ASP A 194 -2.51 12.72 0.48
N ASN A 195 -2.03 13.17 -0.68
CA ASN A 195 -1.79 12.30 -1.84
C ASN A 195 -0.43 11.59 -1.79
N GLU A 196 0.03 11.18 -0.60
CA GLU A 196 1.31 10.47 -0.40
C GLU A 196 1.08 9.06 0.13
N PHE A 197 1.62 8.06 -0.57
CA PHE A 197 1.58 6.66 -0.18
C PHE A 197 2.99 6.18 0.16
N PHE A 198 3.21 5.85 1.43
CA PHE A 198 4.51 5.45 1.97
C PHE A 198 4.66 3.93 1.98
N PHE A 199 5.82 3.45 1.54
CA PHE A 199 6.17 2.03 1.59
C PHE A 199 7.69 1.85 1.67
N THR A 200 8.14 0.63 1.97
CA THR A 200 9.57 0.30 2.08
C THR A 200 9.92 -0.76 1.04
N LEU A 201 11.04 -0.55 0.36
CA LEU A 201 11.63 -1.52 -0.57
C LEU A 201 12.84 -2.16 0.09
N ASN A 202 12.78 -3.47 0.32
CA ASN A 202 13.91 -4.24 0.81
C ASN A 202 14.70 -4.78 -0.40
N TYR A 203 15.88 -4.21 -0.60
CA TYR A 203 16.83 -4.65 -1.60
C TYR A 203 17.77 -5.67 -0.99
N THR A 204 17.72 -6.90 -1.49
CA THR A 204 18.70 -7.92 -1.16
C THR A 204 19.84 -7.87 -2.17
N GLY A 205 21.07 -7.82 -1.64
CA GLY A 205 22.27 -7.95 -2.47
C GLY A 205 22.31 -9.29 -3.20
N ARG A 206 23.38 -9.52 -3.97
CA ARG A 206 23.61 -10.84 -4.58
C ARG A 206 23.71 -11.90 -3.49
N LEU A 207 23.13 -13.07 -3.76
CA LEU A 207 23.27 -14.22 -2.88
C LEU A 207 24.69 -14.77 -3.01
N ARG A 208 25.42 -14.79 -1.88
CA ARG A 208 26.77 -15.35 -1.79
C ARG A 208 26.66 -16.86 -1.69
N VAL A 209 27.09 -17.57 -2.73
CA VAL A 209 27.09 -19.03 -2.78
C VAL A 209 28.53 -19.53 -2.76
N VAL A 210 28.84 -20.44 -1.86
CA VAL A 210 30.15 -21.09 -1.82
C VAL A 210 29.97 -22.56 -2.17
N GLU A 211 30.68 -23.03 -3.19
CA GLU A 211 30.73 -24.44 -3.53
C GLU A 211 32.09 -25.02 -3.14
N LEU A 212 32.06 -26.17 -2.46
CA LEU A 212 33.23 -27.02 -2.28
C LEU A 212 33.05 -28.31 -3.08
N LYS A 213 33.89 -28.52 -4.09
CA LYS A 213 33.83 -29.68 -5.00
C LYS A 213 35.02 -30.62 -4.86
N SER A 214 34.79 -31.90 -5.15
CA SER A 214 35.84 -32.92 -5.03
C SER A 214 36.85 -32.91 -6.17
N GLN A 215 36.49 -32.37 -7.34
CA GLN A 215 37.34 -32.34 -8.53
C GLN A 215 37.28 -30.98 -9.23
N PRO A 216 38.35 -30.56 -9.92
CA PRO A 216 38.31 -29.42 -10.82
C PRO A 216 37.34 -29.66 -12.00
N GLY A 217 36.66 -28.61 -12.47
CA GLY A 217 35.72 -28.67 -13.60
C GLY A 217 34.45 -27.87 -13.33
N ILE A 218 33.67 -27.59 -14.39
CA ILE A 218 32.38 -26.90 -14.27
C ILE A 218 31.34 -27.88 -13.74
N THR A 219 30.67 -27.53 -12.65
CA THR A 219 29.63 -28.34 -12.03
C THR A 219 28.22 -27.86 -12.38
N HIS A 220 27.21 -28.68 -12.07
CA HIS A 220 25.81 -28.25 -12.16
C HIS A 220 25.49 -27.10 -11.20
N VAL A 221 26.17 -27.02 -10.05
CA VAL A 221 26.04 -25.90 -9.10
C VAL A 221 26.53 -24.61 -9.76
N GLU A 222 27.67 -24.65 -10.46
CA GLU A 222 28.17 -23.51 -11.23
C GLU A 222 27.25 -23.12 -12.38
N GLN A 223 26.55 -24.07 -13.01
CA GLN A 223 25.58 -23.76 -14.05
C GLN A 223 24.32 -23.09 -13.49
N VAL A 224 23.81 -23.56 -12.35
CA VAL A 224 22.61 -23.00 -11.70
C VAL A 224 22.89 -21.61 -11.11
N TYR A 225 24.00 -21.46 -10.40
CA TYR A 225 24.36 -20.21 -9.71
C TYR A 225 25.32 -19.33 -10.52
N GLY A 226 25.50 -19.61 -11.82
CA GLY A 226 26.40 -18.87 -12.71
C GLY A 226 25.90 -17.48 -13.11
N ASN A 227 24.64 -17.13 -12.85
CA ASN A 227 24.11 -15.80 -13.13
C ASN A 227 24.71 -14.76 -12.18
N LYS A 228 25.78 -14.09 -12.64
CA LYS A 228 26.50 -13.06 -11.89
C LYS A 228 25.68 -11.83 -11.51
N GLN A 229 24.47 -11.66 -12.05
CA GLN A 229 23.57 -10.59 -11.60
C GLN A 229 22.98 -10.96 -10.23
N LEU A 230 22.52 -12.21 -10.09
CA LEU A 230 21.82 -12.71 -8.91
C LEU A 230 22.74 -13.30 -7.84
N PHE A 231 23.83 -13.94 -8.25
CA PHE A 231 24.71 -14.71 -7.38
C PHE A 231 26.14 -14.18 -7.39
N ASP A 232 26.78 -14.25 -6.23
CA ASP A 232 28.23 -14.19 -6.08
C ASP A 232 28.72 -15.60 -5.73
N LEU A 233 29.03 -16.38 -6.77
CA LEU A 233 29.47 -17.77 -6.64
C LEU A 233 31.00 -17.83 -6.50
N LYS A 234 31.47 -18.49 -5.44
CA LYS A 234 32.87 -18.91 -5.27
C LYS A 234 32.95 -20.42 -5.19
N SER A 235 33.69 -21.03 -6.10
CA SER A 235 33.89 -22.49 -6.13
C SER A 235 35.32 -22.85 -5.79
N TYR A 236 35.49 -23.75 -4.82
CA TYR A 236 36.77 -24.26 -4.35
C TYR A 236 36.83 -25.77 -4.50
N THR A 237 38.03 -26.31 -4.68
CA THR A 237 38.27 -27.75 -4.49
C THR A 237 38.68 -28.02 -3.05
N THR A 238 38.57 -29.26 -2.60
CA THR A 238 39.07 -29.66 -1.26
C THR A 238 40.56 -29.37 -1.06
N ALA A 239 41.35 -29.33 -2.14
CA ALA A 239 42.78 -29.05 -2.10
C ALA A 239 43.14 -27.56 -1.92
N ASN A 240 42.21 -26.65 -2.19
CA ASN A 240 42.49 -25.19 -2.20
C ASN A 240 41.35 -24.37 -1.57
N VAL A 241 40.66 -24.95 -0.60
CA VAL A 241 39.53 -24.30 0.08
C VAL A 241 39.99 -23.10 0.91
N ASP A 242 39.28 -21.99 0.75
CA ASP A 242 39.40 -20.82 1.62
C ASP A 242 38.24 -20.84 2.63
N TYR A 243 38.52 -21.32 3.84
CA TYR A 243 37.50 -21.41 4.90
C TYR A 243 36.97 -20.04 5.35
N SER A 244 37.69 -18.94 5.09
CA SER A 244 37.20 -17.60 5.45
C SER A 244 35.95 -17.22 4.65
N ALA A 245 35.79 -17.77 3.44
CA ALA A 245 34.62 -17.54 2.60
C ALA A 245 33.34 -18.15 3.17
N PHE A 246 33.42 -19.09 4.11
CA PHE A 246 32.25 -19.78 4.65
C PHE A 246 31.41 -18.86 5.54
N ALA A 247 32.07 -18.02 6.36
CA ALA A 247 31.37 -17.12 7.30
C ALA A 247 30.44 -16.13 6.60
N ASP A 248 30.73 -15.79 5.35
CA ASP A 248 29.99 -14.85 4.53
C ASP A 248 28.98 -15.51 3.58
N ALA A 249 28.95 -16.84 3.49
CA ALA A 249 28.10 -17.54 2.53
C ALA A 249 26.63 -17.56 2.97
N ASN A 250 25.73 -17.13 2.08
CA ASN A 250 24.29 -17.36 2.28
C ASN A 250 23.92 -18.84 2.09
N LEU A 251 24.64 -19.53 1.20
CA LEU A 251 24.50 -20.96 0.94
C LEU A 251 25.89 -21.57 0.76
N LEU A 252 26.17 -22.65 1.47
CA LEU A 252 27.34 -23.50 1.25
C LEU A 252 26.90 -24.82 0.63
N VAL A 253 27.53 -25.21 -0.48
CA VAL A 253 27.24 -26.46 -1.20
C VAL A 253 28.45 -27.39 -1.12
N LEU A 254 28.29 -28.55 -0.49
CA LEU A 254 29.26 -29.65 -0.57
C LEU A 254 28.90 -30.51 -1.77
N ASN A 255 29.75 -30.52 -2.79
CA ASN A 255 29.48 -31.18 -4.05
C ASN A 255 30.42 -32.37 -4.29
N GLY A 256 29.91 -33.58 -4.06
CA GLY A 256 30.59 -34.82 -4.35
C GLY A 256 31.74 -35.14 -3.38
N ILE A 257 31.68 -34.66 -2.14
CA ILE A 257 32.74 -34.85 -1.14
C ILE A 257 32.59 -36.24 -0.49
N ASN A 258 33.64 -37.07 -0.56
CA ASN A 258 33.62 -38.40 0.07
C ASN A 258 33.97 -38.33 1.56
N GLN A 259 34.95 -37.51 1.94
CA GLN A 259 35.46 -37.45 3.30
C GLN A 259 35.51 -36.00 3.79
N ILE A 260 35.00 -35.79 5.01
CA ILE A 260 35.12 -34.52 5.72
C ILE A 260 36.26 -34.66 6.73
N ASP A 261 37.40 -34.01 6.45
CA ASP A 261 38.51 -33.96 7.40
C ASP A 261 38.19 -33.08 8.62
N GLN A 262 39.08 -33.10 9.61
CA GLN A 262 38.88 -32.39 10.87
C GLN A 262 38.79 -30.86 10.68
N SER A 263 39.58 -30.29 9.77
CA SER A 263 39.58 -28.86 9.45
C SER A 263 38.26 -28.44 8.82
N LEU A 264 37.84 -29.14 7.76
CA LEU A 264 36.59 -28.90 7.06
C LEU A 264 35.40 -29.10 7.99
N GLY A 265 35.38 -30.18 8.78
CA GLY A 265 34.32 -30.45 9.73
C GLY A 265 34.18 -29.37 10.80
N THR A 266 35.29 -28.77 11.24
CA THR A 266 35.26 -27.66 12.20
C THR A 266 34.72 -26.37 11.57
N ALA A 267 35.18 -26.02 10.37
CA ALA A 267 34.69 -24.85 9.64
C ALA A 267 33.19 -24.97 9.30
N LEU A 268 32.73 -26.15 8.89
CA LEU A 268 31.32 -26.39 8.57
C LEU A 268 30.43 -26.37 9.82
N ARG A 269 30.89 -26.91 10.95
CA ARG A 269 30.15 -26.80 12.22
C ARG A 269 30.02 -25.35 12.66
N GLN A 270 31.11 -24.58 12.62
CA GLN A 270 31.06 -23.15 12.93
C GLN A 270 30.11 -22.39 12.00
N TYR A 271 30.08 -22.74 10.71
CA TYR A 271 29.13 -22.17 9.75
C TYR A 271 27.67 -22.50 10.11
N LEU A 272 27.38 -23.76 10.44
CA LEU A 272 26.04 -24.21 10.85
C LEU A 272 25.59 -23.60 12.18
N ASP A 273 26.49 -23.49 13.16
CA ASP A 273 26.22 -22.86 14.47
C ASP A 273 25.84 -21.38 14.32
N ASN A 274 26.36 -20.71 13.27
CA ASN A 274 25.99 -19.35 12.88
C ASN A 274 24.73 -19.28 11.98
N GLN A 275 23.87 -20.30 12.01
CA GLN A 275 22.63 -20.39 11.22
C GLN A 275 22.85 -20.42 9.70
N GLY A 276 24.01 -20.90 9.26
CA GLY A 276 24.31 -21.11 7.85
C GLY A 276 23.44 -22.19 7.21
N VAL A 277 23.23 -22.09 5.89
CA VAL A 277 22.46 -23.08 5.10
C VAL A 277 23.43 -23.97 4.34
N LEU A 278 23.41 -25.27 4.64
CA LEU A 278 24.27 -26.27 4.01
C LEU A 278 23.46 -27.19 3.09
N LEU A 279 23.86 -27.25 1.82
CA LEU A 279 23.38 -28.23 0.85
C LEU A 279 24.46 -29.29 0.63
N VAL A 280 24.08 -30.55 0.75
CA VAL A 280 25.04 -31.67 0.67
C VAL A 280 24.67 -32.60 -0.48
N PHE A 281 25.57 -32.72 -1.44
CA PHE A 281 25.63 -33.81 -2.41
C PHE A 281 26.81 -34.72 -2.01
N PRO A 282 26.57 -35.87 -1.37
CA PRO A 282 27.66 -36.76 -1.00
C PRO A 282 28.38 -37.28 -2.26
N GLY A 283 29.66 -37.61 -2.15
CA GLY A 283 30.37 -38.30 -3.23
C GLY A 283 29.88 -39.74 -3.42
N THR A 284 30.49 -40.45 -4.37
CA THR A 284 30.11 -41.83 -4.72
C THR A 284 30.42 -42.84 -3.61
N GLU A 285 31.42 -42.55 -2.78
CA GLU A 285 31.86 -43.40 -1.68
C GLU A 285 32.03 -42.56 -0.40
N PRO A 286 30.92 -42.07 0.19
CA PRO A 286 31.00 -41.19 1.34
C PRO A 286 31.42 -41.97 2.58
N ASP A 287 32.39 -41.42 3.33
CA ASP A 287 32.69 -41.85 4.69
C ASP A 287 31.55 -41.43 5.61
N VAL A 288 30.64 -42.37 5.86
CA VAL A 288 29.45 -42.18 6.69
C VAL A 288 29.80 -41.59 8.05
N LYS A 289 30.91 -42.01 8.65
CA LYS A 289 31.30 -41.55 9.99
C LYS A 289 31.64 -40.07 10.01
N SER A 290 32.32 -39.57 8.97
CA SER A 290 32.60 -38.13 8.84
C SER A 290 31.32 -37.29 8.72
N TYR A 291 30.31 -37.78 7.99
CA TYR A 291 29.01 -37.11 7.85
C TYR A 291 28.15 -37.19 9.12
N GLN A 292 28.14 -38.35 9.81
CA GLN A 292 27.48 -38.50 11.11
C GLN A 292 28.01 -37.45 12.12
N ASN A 293 29.33 -37.26 12.15
CA ASN A 293 29.98 -36.29 13.03
C ASN A 293 29.69 -34.83 12.67
N LEU A 294 29.46 -34.52 11.39
CA LEU A 294 29.10 -33.17 10.94
C LEU A 294 27.64 -32.86 11.25
N LEU A 295 26.72 -33.76 10.87
CA LEU A 295 25.28 -33.52 10.92
C LEU A 295 24.63 -33.90 12.26
N ALA A 296 25.41 -34.49 13.18
CA ALA A 296 24.91 -35.07 14.43
C ALA A 296 23.77 -36.09 14.21
N LEU A 297 23.86 -36.87 13.12
CA LEU A 297 22.89 -37.90 12.75
C LEU A 297 23.48 -39.30 12.94
N PRO A 298 23.48 -39.87 14.17
CA PRO A 298 24.14 -41.15 14.44
C PRO A 298 23.53 -42.34 13.70
N MET A 299 22.27 -42.22 13.25
CA MET A 299 21.55 -43.24 12.50
C MET A 299 21.77 -43.16 10.99
N LEU A 300 22.58 -42.21 10.50
CA LEU A 300 22.88 -42.11 9.08
C LEU A 300 23.65 -43.36 8.62
N THR A 301 23.14 -44.06 7.62
CA THR A 301 23.76 -45.27 7.06
C THR A 301 23.85 -45.18 5.55
N LYS A 302 24.92 -45.69 4.95
CA LYS A 302 25.02 -45.88 3.50
C LYS A 302 24.10 -47.02 3.07
N THR A 303 23.18 -46.76 2.14
CA THR A 303 22.35 -47.80 1.53
C THR A 303 23.09 -48.42 0.34
N ASN A 304 23.36 -49.72 0.40
CA ASN A 304 23.96 -50.46 -0.72
C ASN A 304 22.84 -50.84 -1.70
N GLY A 305 22.77 -50.15 -2.83
CA GLY A 305 21.77 -50.38 -3.88
C GLY A 305 20.66 -49.33 -3.86
N GLY A 306 20.84 -48.27 -4.63
CA GLY A 306 19.78 -47.29 -4.86
C GLY A 306 18.84 -47.79 -5.94
N ILE A 307 17.59 -48.07 -5.59
CA ILE A 307 16.50 -47.87 -6.56
C ILE A 307 16.61 -46.38 -6.92
N SER A 308 16.98 -46.05 -8.16
CA SER A 308 16.91 -44.67 -8.64
C SER A 308 15.47 -44.22 -8.52
N MET A 309 15.17 -43.47 -7.46
CA MET A 309 13.88 -42.81 -7.35
C MET A 309 13.90 -41.66 -8.34
N PRO A 310 12.92 -41.56 -9.25
CA PRO A 310 12.79 -40.37 -10.06
C PRO A 310 12.63 -39.18 -9.10
N MET A 311 13.48 -38.17 -9.27
CA MET A 311 13.30 -36.90 -8.56
C MET A 311 11.90 -36.39 -8.91
N ASN A 312 11.08 -36.12 -7.90
CA ASN A 312 9.81 -35.45 -8.13
C ASN A 312 10.10 -34.16 -8.89
N LYS A 313 9.31 -33.89 -9.93
CA LYS A 313 9.42 -32.61 -10.63
C LYS A 313 9.19 -31.49 -9.61
N PRO A 314 9.99 -30.42 -9.62
CA PRO A 314 9.73 -29.26 -8.79
C PRO A 314 8.27 -28.82 -8.99
N ASP A 315 7.56 -28.60 -7.90
CA ASP A 315 6.20 -28.09 -7.95
C ASP A 315 6.26 -26.61 -8.34
N PHE A 316 6.01 -26.31 -9.61
CA PHE A 316 5.95 -24.94 -10.13
C PHE A 316 4.59 -24.26 -9.84
N SER A 317 3.63 -24.96 -9.22
CA SER A 317 2.31 -24.43 -8.90
C SER A 317 2.23 -23.80 -7.50
N GLN A 318 3.14 -24.19 -6.59
CA GLN A 318 3.36 -23.48 -5.35
C GLN A 318 4.48 -22.48 -5.54
N SER A 319 4.14 -21.19 -5.49
CA SER A 319 5.11 -20.12 -5.24
C SER A 319 5.65 -20.28 -3.82
N VAL A 320 6.44 -21.31 -3.55
CA VAL A 320 7.36 -21.29 -2.41
C VAL A 320 8.52 -20.45 -2.90
N PHE A 321 8.44 -19.16 -2.61
CA PHE A 321 9.46 -18.13 -2.36
C PHE A 321 8.79 -16.77 -2.60
#